data_AF-A0A850I2U9-F1
#
_entry.id   AF-A0A850I2U9-F1
#
_cell.length_a   1.000
_cell.length_b   1.000
_cell.length_c   1.000
_cell.angle_alpha   90.00
_cell.angle_beta   90.00
_cell.angle_gamma   90.00
#
_symmetry.space_group_name_H-M   'P 1'
#
loop_
_entity.id
_entity.type
_entity.pdbx_description
1 polymer ?
#
loop_
_entity_poly.entity_id
_entity_poly.type
_entity_poly.pdbx_seq_one_letter_code
_entity_poly.pdbx_strand_id
1 'polypeptide(L)'
;MTDVRYRQQADLREYPAYAVELDWLRTDQNLLDDTFALQSAVIIALGSDALAGTTDPLPGLDETDRGGWWGDLDSQEIWDGWPVGSKLWLLRRAKISSSLASDGGTVFRASSYARAAIQPFIDKQIASAADVGAERTDVSRIDVSVLLKRGPDPAVALRYAELWEELGYS
;
A
#
# COMPACT_ATOMS: atom_id res chain seq x y z
N MET A 1 43.77 6.85 -9.22
CA MET A 1 42.70 5.84 -9.10
C MET A 1 41.42 6.63 -9.21
N THR A 2 40.78 6.55 -10.37
CA THR A 2 39.91 7.61 -10.90
C THR A 2 38.45 7.20 -10.71
N ASP A 3 37.72 8.06 -10.04
CA ASP A 3 36.31 7.93 -9.69
C ASP A 3 35.44 7.95 -10.96
N VAL A 4 34.52 6.99 -11.06
CA VAL A 4 33.54 6.93 -12.17
C VAL A 4 32.47 7.98 -11.92
N ARG A 5 32.52 9.09 -12.64
CA ARG A 5 31.41 10.06 -12.68
C ARG A 5 30.43 9.63 -13.77
N TYR A 6 29.26 9.12 -13.37
CA TYR A 6 28.12 9.00 -14.27
C TYR A 6 27.57 10.40 -14.56
N ARG A 7 27.72 10.84 -15.81
CA ARG A 7 27.07 12.04 -16.33
C ARG A 7 25.92 11.57 -17.21
N GLN A 8 24.72 11.52 -16.66
CA GLN A 8 23.54 11.17 -17.45
C GLN A 8 23.12 12.40 -18.25
N GLN A 9 23.39 12.38 -19.54
CA GLN A 9 22.90 13.37 -20.48
C GLN A 9 21.77 12.68 -21.25
N ALA A 10 20.52 12.87 -20.82
CA ALA A 10 19.37 12.33 -21.51
C ALA A 10 19.09 13.19 -22.75
N ASP A 11 19.28 12.63 -23.95
CA ASP A 11 18.75 13.22 -25.18
C ASP A 11 17.24 12.93 -25.23
N LEU A 12 16.44 13.97 -24.98
CA LEU A 12 14.97 13.91 -24.91
C LEU A 12 14.29 13.69 -26.28
N ARG A 13 15.05 13.40 -27.34
CA ARG A 13 14.52 13.24 -28.70
C ARG A 13 14.22 11.81 -29.09
N GLU A 14 14.63 10.80 -28.31
CA GLU A 14 14.63 9.41 -28.80
C GLU A 14 13.81 8.39 -27.96
N TYR A 15 13.22 8.76 -26.82
CA TYR A 15 12.43 7.81 -26.00
C TYR A 15 11.18 8.45 -25.35
N PRO A 16 10.00 7.77 -25.33
CA PRO A 16 8.83 8.25 -24.60
C PRO A 16 9.05 8.13 -23.07
N ALA A 17 8.55 9.11 -22.34
CA ALA A 17 8.72 9.28 -20.89
C ALA A 17 8.00 8.21 -20.05
N TYR A 18 8.59 7.02 -19.94
CA TYR A 18 8.32 6.08 -18.84
C TYR A 18 9.59 5.74 -18.05
N ALA A 19 10.62 6.59 -18.11
CA ALA A 19 11.63 6.57 -17.09
C ALA A 19 10.99 7.06 -15.78
N VAL A 20 10.62 6.13 -14.90
CA VAL A 20 10.53 6.44 -13.47
C VAL A 20 11.97 6.75 -13.07
N GLU A 21 12.28 8.02 -12.87
CA GLU A 21 13.52 8.39 -12.21
C GLU A 21 13.53 7.70 -10.84
N LEU A 22 14.47 6.78 -10.64
CA LEU A 22 14.87 6.33 -9.31
C LEU A 22 15.61 7.51 -8.68
N ASP A 23 14.85 8.50 -8.22
CA ASP A 23 15.38 9.66 -7.54
C ASP A 23 15.82 9.21 -6.14
N TRP A 24 17.11 8.93 -6.01
CA TRP A 24 17.74 8.69 -4.71
C TRP A 24 17.90 10.04 -4.01
N LEU A 25 16.78 10.62 -3.57
CA LEU A 25 16.77 11.81 -2.73
C LEU A 25 17.61 11.50 -1.49
N ARG A 26 18.39 12.48 -1.06
CA ARG A 26 19.17 12.38 0.18
C ARG A 26 18.62 13.36 1.19
N THR A 27 18.46 12.90 2.43
CA THR A 27 18.18 13.80 3.55
C THR A 27 19.38 14.71 3.81
N ASP A 28 19.15 15.75 4.61
CA ASP A 28 20.15 16.72 5.09
C ASP A 28 21.37 16.05 5.75
N GLN A 29 21.21 14.79 6.17
CA GLN A 29 22.20 13.96 6.83
C GLN A 29 22.93 13.00 5.86
N ASN A 30 22.75 13.17 4.55
CA ASN A 30 23.36 12.35 3.49
C ASN A 30 22.93 10.85 3.55
N LEU A 31 21.79 10.58 4.18
CA LEU A 31 21.08 9.30 4.12
C LEU A 31 20.11 9.33 2.93
N LEU A 32 19.69 8.17 2.42
CA LEU A 32 18.62 8.11 1.42
C LEU A 32 17.31 8.59 2.05
N ASP A 33 16.65 9.55 1.42
CA ASP A 33 15.26 9.91 1.70
C ASP A 33 14.36 8.84 1.07
N ASP A 34 14.10 7.82 1.87
CA ASP A 34 13.27 6.68 1.55
C ASP A 34 11.78 6.95 1.86
N THR A 35 11.41 8.19 2.20
CA THR A 35 10.02 8.55 2.53
C THR A 35 9.10 8.29 1.33
N PHE A 36 9.45 8.79 0.14
CA PHE A 36 8.64 8.55 -1.06
C PHE A 36 8.62 7.07 -1.45
N ALA A 37 9.75 6.36 -1.31
CA ALA A 37 9.81 4.92 -1.58
C ALA A 37 8.93 4.11 -0.61
N LEU A 38 8.95 4.45 0.68
CA LEU A 38 8.10 3.83 1.69
C LEU A 38 6.63 4.15 1.47
N GLN A 39 6.31 5.40 1.13
CA GLN A 39 4.95 5.81 0.78
C GLN A 39 4.45 5.02 -0.43
N SER A 40 5.24 4.94 -1.52
CA SER A 40 4.90 4.13 -2.69
C SER A 40 4.70 2.65 -2.33
N ALA A 41 5.58 2.08 -1.51
CA ALA A 41 5.44 0.70 -1.07
C ALA A 41 4.14 0.45 -0.29
N VAL A 42 3.75 1.38 0.59
CA VAL A 42 2.47 1.28 1.31
C VAL A 42 1.28 1.48 0.37
N ILE A 43 1.36 2.41 -0.58
CA ILE A 43 0.33 2.61 -1.60
C ILE A 43 0.13 1.32 -2.41
N ILE A 44 1.22 0.68 -2.82
CA ILE A 44 1.18 -0.61 -3.52
C ILE A 44 0.55 -1.68 -2.64
N ALA A 45 0.97 -1.79 -1.38
CA ALA A 45 0.43 -2.77 -0.45
C ALA A 45 -1.07 -2.59 -0.17
N LEU A 46 -1.56 -1.35 -0.06
CA LEU A 46 -2.99 -1.10 0.18
C LEU A 46 -3.82 -1.13 -1.10
N GLY A 47 -3.28 -0.59 -2.19
CA GLY A 47 -4.00 -0.33 -3.43
C GLY A 47 -3.98 -1.47 -4.45
N SER A 48 -3.39 -2.60 -4.09
CA SER A 48 -3.41 -3.80 -4.94
C SER A 48 -4.01 -4.98 -4.22
N ASP A 49 -4.43 -5.98 -4.99
CA ASP A 49 -5.29 -7.04 -4.49
C ASP A 49 -4.47 -8.19 -3.89
N ALA A 50 -4.63 -8.42 -2.59
CA ALA A 50 -4.20 -9.67 -1.98
C ALA A 50 -5.20 -10.78 -2.30
N LEU A 51 -4.67 -12.01 -2.40
CA LEU A 51 -5.47 -13.21 -2.65
C LEU A 51 -6.48 -13.43 -1.51
N ALA A 52 -7.76 -13.50 -1.85
CA ALA A 52 -8.82 -13.85 -0.92
C ALA A 52 -8.74 -15.33 -0.50
N GLY A 53 -8.84 -15.57 0.81
CA GLY A 53 -8.89 -16.91 1.36
C GLY A 53 -10.19 -17.61 0.97
N THR A 54 -10.21 -18.94 1.00
CA THR A 54 -11.34 -19.75 0.50
C THR A 54 -12.68 -19.41 1.14
N THR A 55 -12.67 -18.94 2.38
CA THR A 55 -13.84 -18.56 3.18
C THR A 55 -14.18 -17.08 3.11
N ASP A 56 -13.34 -16.25 2.49
CA ASP A 56 -13.61 -14.82 2.39
C ASP A 56 -14.80 -14.59 1.43
N PRO A 57 -15.78 -13.74 1.82
CA PRO A 57 -16.90 -13.40 0.96
C PRO A 57 -16.44 -12.51 -0.19
N LEU A 58 -16.81 -12.88 -1.42
CA LEU A 58 -16.48 -12.12 -2.61
C LEU A 58 -17.47 -10.95 -2.82
N PRO A 59 -17.05 -9.86 -3.50
CA PRO A 59 -17.88 -8.67 -3.69
C PRO A 59 -19.21 -8.94 -4.43
N GLY A 60 -19.22 -9.89 -5.37
CA GLY A 60 -20.39 -10.33 -6.12
C GLY A 60 -20.87 -11.73 -5.72
N LEU A 61 -22.17 -11.98 -5.89
CA LEU A 61 -22.78 -13.29 -5.58
C LEU A 61 -22.31 -14.42 -6.50
N ASP A 62 -21.99 -14.09 -7.76
CA ASP A 62 -21.55 -15.05 -8.80
C ASP A 62 -20.06 -14.87 -9.16
N GLU A 63 -19.32 -14.06 -8.40
CA GLU A 63 -17.89 -13.85 -8.64
C GLU A 63 -17.12 -15.08 -8.14
N THR A 64 -16.17 -15.56 -8.95
CA THR A 64 -15.25 -16.65 -8.59
C THR A 64 -13.80 -16.19 -8.49
N ASP A 65 -13.51 -14.98 -8.96
CA ASP A 65 -12.19 -14.38 -8.89
C ASP A 65 -11.84 -14.06 -7.43
N ARG A 66 -10.66 -14.51 -7.00
CA ARG A 66 -10.14 -14.31 -5.65
C ARG A 66 -9.04 -13.26 -5.62
N GLY A 67 -8.82 -12.53 -6.71
CA GLY A 67 -7.77 -11.53 -6.84
C GLY A 67 -6.39 -12.14 -6.64
N GLY A 68 -5.46 -11.32 -6.18
CA GLY A 68 -4.08 -11.72 -5.90
C GLY A 68 -3.06 -10.91 -6.68
N TRP A 69 -1.87 -10.80 -6.08
CA TRP A 69 -0.74 -10.13 -6.68
C TRP A 69 0.10 -11.14 -7.47
N TRP A 70 0.39 -10.84 -8.73
CA TRP A 70 1.12 -11.77 -9.62
C TRP A 70 2.51 -12.14 -9.10
N GLY A 71 3.18 -11.23 -8.38
CA GLY A 71 4.48 -11.44 -7.76
C GLY A 71 4.47 -12.32 -6.50
N ASP A 72 3.30 -12.80 -6.05
CA ASP A 72 3.20 -13.68 -4.90
C ASP A 72 3.53 -15.14 -5.23
N LEU A 73 3.52 -15.53 -6.52
CA LEU A 73 3.78 -16.90 -6.98
C LEU A 73 5.10 -17.47 -6.45
N ASP A 74 6.15 -16.66 -6.48
CA ASP A 74 7.50 -17.03 -6.04
C ASP A 74 7.91 -16.23 -4.78
N SER A 75 6.94 -15.64 -4.06
CA SER A 75 7.23 -14.73 -2.94
C SER A 75 8.05 -15.36 -1.82
N GLN A 76 7.88 -16.67 -1.60
CA GLN A 76 8.66 -17.44 -0.62
C GLN A 76 10.16 -17.43 -0.95
N GLU A 77 10.51 -17.49 -2.24
CA GLU A 77 11.90 -17.48 -2.69
C GLU A 77 12.46 -16.06 -2.82
N ILE A 78 11.64 -15.10 -3.27
CA ILE A 78 12.11 -13.75 -3.63
C ILE A 78 12.08 -12.77 -2.44
N TRP A 79 11.08 -12.85 -1.55
CA TRP A 79 10.87 -11.89 -0.46
C TRP A 79 10.52 -12.54 0.88
N ASP A 80 10.91 -13.81 1.09
CA ASP A 80 10.65 -14.58 2.32
C ASP A 80 9.15 -14.55 2.69
N GLY A 81 8.33 -14.82 1.68
CA GLY A 81 6.90 -15.05 1.82
C GLY A 81 6.06 -13.82 2.11
N TRP A 82 6.56 -12.60 1.88
CA TRP A 82 5.76 -11.38 1.97
C TRP A 82 4.63 -11.40 0.92
N PRO A 83 3.34 -11.53 1.33
CA PRO A 83 2.23 -11.41 0.40
C PRO A 83 1.91 -9.94 0.12
N VAL A 84 1.95 -9.52 -1.14
CA VAL A 84 1.69 -8.13 -1.53
C VAL A 84 0.19 -7.90 -1.74
N GLY A 85 -0.29 -6.74 -1.31
CA GLY A 85 -1.66 -6.29 -1.51
C GLY A 85 -2.52 -6.36 -0.25
N SER A 86 -3.77 -5.93 -0.39
CA SER A 86 -4.77 -5.92 0.66
C SER A 86 -6.06 -6.58 0.20
N LYS A 87 -6.91 -6.98 1.16
CA LYS A 87 -8.26 -7.48 0.87
C LYS A 87 -9.32 -6.37 0.84
N LEU A 88 -8.91 -5.09 0.75
CA LEU A 88 -9.84 -3.96 0.71
C LEU A 88 -10.77 -4.03 -0.50
N TRP A 89 -10.33 -4.62 -1.61
CA TRP A 89 -11.14 -4.85 -2.81
C TRP A 89 -12.38 -5.71 -2.54
N LEU A 90 -12.36 -6.58 -1.51
CA LEU A 90 -13.55 -7.35 -1.07
C LEU A 90 -14.70 -6.44 -0.61
N LEU A 91 -14.42 -5.18 -0.30
CA LEU A 91 -15.40 -4.21 0.22
C LEU A 91 -16.00 -3.29 -0.87
N ARG A 92 -15.52 -3.35 -2.13
CA ARG A 92 -15.91 -2.41 -3.21
C ARG A 92 -17.43 -2.25 -3.42
N ARG A 93 -18.23 -3.30 -3.17
CA ARG A 93 -19.70 -3.28 -3.28
C ARG A 93 -20.41 -3.54 -1.94
N ALA A 94 -19.66 -3.59 -0.84
CA ALA A 94 -20.23 -3.86 0.46
C ALA A 94 -21.04 -2.66 0.94
N LYS A 95 -22.25 -2.91 1.46
CA LYS A 95 -23.01 -1.87 2.15
C LYS A 95 -22.28 -1.52 3.44
N ILE A 96 -22.11 -0.24 3.74
CA ILE A 96 -21.50 0.19 5.01
C ILE A 96 -22.44 -0.24 6.15
N SER A 97 -22.04 -1.28 6.88
CA SER A 97 -22.78 -1.87 7.97
C SER A 97 -22.25 -1.39 9.33
N SER A 98 -23.12 -1.39 10.34
CA SER A 98 -22.73 -1.05 11.71
C SER A 98 -21.85 -2.15 12.31
N SER A 99 -21.15 -1.82 13.40
CA SER A 99 -20.33 -2.76 14.18
C SER A 99 -21.11 -3.94 14.77
N LEU A 100 -22.45 -3.91 14.71
CA LEU A 100 -23.34 -4.99 15.15
C LEU A 100 -23.66 -6.01 14.04
N ALA A 101 -23.15 -5.81 12.82
CA ALA A 101 -23.28 -6.80 11.77
C ALA A 101 -22.55 -8.09 12.17
N SER A 102 -23.07 -9.24 11.72
CA SER A 102 -22.51 -10.57 12.04
C SER A 102 -21.07 -10.76 11.58
N ASP A 103 -20.58 -9.92 10.66
CA ASP A 103 -19.22 -9.90 10.14
C ASP A 103 -18.32 -8.82 10.79
N GLY A 104 -18.78 -8.17 11.87
CA GLY A 104 -18.03 -7.15 12.62
C GLY A 104 -18.14 -5.72 12.07
N GLY A 105 -18.84 -5.52 10.94
CA GLY A 105 -19.06 -4.21 10.33
C GLY A 105 -17.99 -3.81 9.30
N THR A 106 -18.39 -3.09 8.25
CA THR A 106 -17.52 -2.75 7.10
C THR A 106 -16.27 -1.97 7.51
N VAL A 107 -16.39 -1.05 8.47
CA VAL A 107 -15.26 -0.23 8.95
C VAL A 107 -14.21 -1.08 9.66
N PHE A 108 -14.64 -2.04 10.49
CA PHE A 108 -13.74 -2.97 11.16
C PHE A 108 -13.02 -3.89 10.18
N ARG A 109 -13.73 -4.36 9.14
CA ARG A 109 -13.12 -5.16 8.07
C ARG A 109 -12.09 -4.35 7.30
N ALA A 110 -12.40 -3.09 6.97
CA ALA A 110 -11.46 -2.20 6.29
C ALA A 110 -10.16 -2.01 7.09
N SER A 111 -10.26 -1.70 8.39
CA SER A 111 -9.06 -1.56 9.24
C SER A 111 -8.30 -2.87 9.40
N SER A 112 -8.99 -4.01 9.50
CA SER A 112 -8.37 -5.34 9.60
C SER A 112 -7.61 -5.73 8.33
N TYR A 113 -8.20 -5.50 7.16
CA TYR A 113 -7.55 -5.77 5.87
C TYR A 113 -6.37 -4.84 5.63
N ALA A 114 -6.50 -3.57 5.97
CA ALA A 114 -5.39 -2.62 5.91
C ALA A 114 -4.25 -3.03 6.85
N ARG A 115 -4.56 -3.38 8.11
CA ARG A 115 -3.56 -3.82 9.08
C ARG A 115 -2.81 -5.06 8.62
N ALA A 116 -3.50 -6.03 8.04
CA ALA A 116 -2.88 -7.23 7.49
C ALA A 116 -1.89 -6.91 6.36
N ALA A 117 -2.23 -5.98 5.47
CA ALA A 117 -1.35 -5.54 4.38
C ALA A 117 -0.12 -4.76 4.88
N ILE A 118 -0.22 -4.07 6.03
CA ILE A 118 0.86 -3.30 6.64
C ILE A 118 1.77 -4.14 7.55
N GLN A 119 1.26 -5.24 8.11
CA GLN A 119 2.00 -6.07 9.05
C GLN A 119 3.40 -6.50 8.56
N PRO A 120 3.61 -6.87 7.28
CA PRO A 120 4.94 -7.21 6.77
C PRO A 120 5.99 -6.10 6.93
N PHE A 121 5.60 -4.83 6.91
CA PHE A 121 6.52 -3.71 7.13
C PHE A 121 7.11 -3.73 8.55
N ILE A 122 6.36 -4.24 9.52
CA ILE A 122 6.82 -4.43 10.91
C ILE A 122 7.64 -5.70 11.03
N ASP A 123 7.14 -6.81 10.46
CA ASP A 123 7.77 -8.12 10.55
C ASP A 123 9.16 -8.13 9.90
N LYS A 124 9.34 -7.37 8.82
CA LYS A 124 10.63 -7.18 8.13
C LYS A 124 11.45 -6.00 8.67
N GLN A 125 11.04 -5.39 9.79
CA GLN A 125 11.72 -4.27 10.47
C GLN A 125 11.93 -3.01 9.60
N ILE A 126 11.10 -2.81 8.58
CA ILE A 126 11.07 -1.58 7.76
C ILE A 126 10.51 -0.41 8.58
N ALA A 127 9.52 -0.71 9.42
CA ALA A 127 8.98 0.20 10.42
C ALA A 127 9.02 -0.44 11.82
N SER A 128 9.15 0.38 12.85
CA SER A 128 9.16 -0.06 14.25
C SER A 128 7.76 -0.23 14.83
N ALA A 129 6.79 0.52 14.31
CA ALA A 129 5.39 0.41 14.66
C ALA A 129 4.48 0.95 13.54
N ALA A 130 3.23 0.49 13.52
CA ALA A 130 2.19 0.99 12.64
C ALA A 130 0.93 1.28 13.47
N ASP A 131 0.33 2.44 13.27
CA ASP A 131 -1.04 2.71 13.68
C ASP A 131 -1.93 2.68 12.43
N VAL A 132 -2.93 1.80 12.43
CA VAL A 132 -3.79 1.56 11.27
C VAL A 132 -5.24 1.66 11.73
N GLY A 133 -5.96 2.59 11.12
CA GLY A 133 -7.34 2.90 11.42
C GLY A 133 -8.21 2.92 10.16
N ALA A 134 -9.51 2.77 10.38
CA ALA A 134 -10.51 3.09 9.38
C ALA A 134 -11.66 3.81 10.05
N GLU A 135 -12.21 4.81 9.38
CA GLU A 135 -13.33 5.59 9.86
C GLU A 135 -14.34 5.84 8.75
N ARG A 136 -15.61 5.88 9.10
CA ARG A 136 -16.67 6.26 8.16
C ARG A 136 -16.77 7.78 8.16
N THR A 137 -16.35 8.41 7.08
CA THR A 137 -16.38 9.87 6.93
C THR A 137 -17.67 10.37 6.28
N ASP A 138 -18.40 9.51 5.56
CA ASP A 138 -19.70 9.84 4.95
C ASP A 138 -20.64 8.63 4.88
N VAL A 139 -21.87 8.83 4.40
CA VAL A 139 -22.90 7.82 4.18
C VAL A 139 -22.37 6.68 3.30
N SER A 140 -21.50 6.96 2.33
CA SER A 140 -20.94 6.00 1.39
C SER A 140 -19.41 5.94 1.36
N ARG A 141 -18.71 6.60 2.29
CA ARG A 141 -17.23 6.67 2.31
C ARG A 141 -16.66 6.11 3.60
N ILE A 142 -15.62 5.30 3.46
CA ILE A 142 -14.74 4.84 4.55
C ILE A 142 -13.33 5.25 4.17
N ASP A 143 -12.67 5.96 5.06
CA ASP A 143 -11.28 6.36 4.91
C ASP A 143 -10.40 5.45 5.76
N VAL A 144 -9.31 4.98 5.17
CA VAL A 144 -8.28 4.19 5.83
C VAL A 144 -7.06 5.08 6.03
N SER A 145 -6.54 5.07 7.26
CA SER A 145 -5.35 5.81 7.65
C SER A 145 -4.27 4.85 8.16
N VAL A 146 -3.03 5.14 7.78
CA VAL A 146 -1.85 4.40 8.21
C VAL A 146 -0.78 5.39 8.65
N LEU A 147 -0.30 5.25 9.88
CA LEU A 147 0.85 5.98 10.40
C LEU A 147 1.96 4.98 10.70
N LEU A 148 3.00 4.99 9.87
CA LEU A 148 4.20 4.20 10.11
C LEU A 148 5.21 5.00 10.93
N LYS A 149 5.74 4.38 11.98
CA LYS A 149 6.86 4.92 12.75
C LYS A 149 8.12 4.17 12.31
N ARG A 150 9.09 4.90 11.77
CA ARG A 150 10.47 4.42 11.65
C ARG A 150 11.19 4.73 12.96
N GLY A 151 12.37 4.14 13.20
CA GLY A 151 13.07 4.23 14.49
C GLY A 151 13.49 5.67 14.86
N PRO A 152 14.78 6.03 14.87
CA PRO A 152 15.19 7.43 15.09
C PRO A 152 14.71 8.40 13.99
N ASP A 153 14.05 7.91 12.95
CA ASP A 153 13.54 8.68 11.81
C ASP A 153 12.08 9.14 12.02
N PRO A 154 11.67 10.27 11.41
CA PRO A 154 10.31 10.77 11.51
C PRO A 154 9.26 9.77 10.98
N ALA A 155 8.08 9.80 11.58
CA ALA A 155 6.94 8.99 11.18
C ALA A 155 6.40 9.41 9.80
N VAL A 156 5.93 8.44 9.01
CA VAL A 156 5.28 8.65 7.72
C VAL A 156 3.79 8.44 7.89
N ALA A 157 3.01 9.50 7.67
CA ALA A 157 1.55 9.46 7.73
C ALA A 157 0.97 9.33 6.30
N LEU A 158 0.08 8.36 6.11
CA LEU A 158 -0.60 8.08 4.85
C LEU A 158 -2.11 8.06 5.07
N ARG A 159 -2.82 8.86 4.28
CA ARG A 159 -4.29 8.86 4.22
C ARG A 159 -4.68 8.50 2.79
N TYR A 160 -5.31 7.35 2.60
CA TYR A 160 -5.54 6.81 1.27
C TYR A 160 -6.52 7.64 0.46
N ALA A 161 -7.51 8.26 1.11
CA ALA A 161 -8.58 8.99 0.46
C ALA A 161 -8.12 10.31 -0.22
N GLU A 162 -7.06 10.93 0.29
CA GLU A 162 -6.48 12.16 -0.26
C GLU A 162 -5.66 11.88 -1.53
N LEU A 163 -5.01 10.72 -1.61
CA LEU A 163 -4.19 10.31 -2.75
C LEU A 163 -5.01 10.13 -4.05
N TRP A 164 -6.26 9.67 -3.94
CA TRP A 164 -7.14 9.49 -5.11
C TRP A 164 -7.67 10.79 -5.68
N GLU A 165 -7.87 11.81 -4.84
CA GLU A 165 -8.25 13.16 -5.28
C GLU A 165 -7.08 13.86 -6.00
N GLU A 166 -5.83 13.56 -5.60
CA GLU A 166 -4.62 14.08 -6.24
C GLU A 166 -4.30 13.42 -7.60
N LEU A 167 -4.75 12.16 -7.81
CA LEU A 167 -4.56 11.41 -9.06
C LEU A 167 -5.66 11.66 -10.13
N GLY A 168 -6.60 12.58 -9.87
CA GLY A 168 -7.42 13.19 -10.92
C GLY A 168 -8.54 12.33 -11.51
N TYR A 169 -9.18 11.47 -10.71
CA TYR A 169 -10.43 10.81 -11.12
C TYR A 169 -11.58 11.24 -10.20
N SER A 170 -12.29 12.30 -10.61
CA SER A 170 -13.60 12.69 -10.09
C SER A 170 -14.75 12.05 -10.86
#